data_AF-N9VIW2-F1
#
_entry.id   AF-N9VIW2-F1
#
_cell.length_a   1.000
_cell.length_b   1.000
_cell.length_c   1.000
_cell.angle_alpha   90.00
_cell.angle_beta   90.00
_cell.angle_gamma   90.00
#
_symmetry.space_group_name_H-M   'P 1'
#
loop_
_entity.id
_entity.type
_entity.pdbx_description
1 polymer ?
#
loop_
_entity_poly.entity_id
_entity_poly.type
_entity_poly.pdbx_seq_one_letter_code
_entity_poly.pdbx_strand_id
1 'polypeptide(L)'
;MDIMSWFIPFLLFLGIATPPVAGIYIADFLRYRSQGYDEQLLAQEPAIKWSTFVVWILGSLVGFLTANGVISLTMIPSLDSILVASLGYLALSRRPALLADKRAH
;
A
#
# COMPACT_ATOMS: atom_id res chain seq x y z
N MET A 1 13.63 -5.49 34.26
CA MET A 1 12.99 -5.65 32.94
C MET A 1 13.80 -4.83 31.97
N ASP A 2 14.44 -5.47 30.99
CA ASP A 2 15.33 -4.79 30.06
C ASP A 2 14.52 -4.00 29.03
N ILE A 3 14.83 -2.72 28.86
CA ILE A 3 14.17 -1.87 27.84
C ILE A 3 14.29 -2.48 26.43
N MET A 4 15.39 -3.20 26.17
CA MET A 4 15.69 -3.86 24.90
C MET A 4 14.68 -4.96 24.55
N SER A 5 14.09 -5.64 25.54
CA SER A 5 13.11 -6.71 25.28
C SER A 5 11.78 -6.19 24.72
N TRP A 6 11.46 -4.92 24.97
CA TRP A 6 10.27 -4.25 24.43
C TRP A 6 10.60 -3.39 23.21
N PHE A 7 11.80 -2.82 23.18
CA PHE A 7 12.22 -1.93 22.10
C PHE A 7 12.45 -2.67 20.78
N ILE A 8 13.08 -3.85 20.79
CA ILE A 8 13.33 -4.65 19.59
C ILE A 8 12.01 -5.03 18.88
N PRO A 9 11.01 -5.65 19.54
CA PRO A 9 9.75 -5.99 18.87
C PRO A 9 8.96 -4.76 18.42
N PHE A 10 9.08 -3.62 19.12
CA PHE A 10 8.51 -2.36 18.67
C PHE A 10 9.13 -1.85 17.37
N LEU A 11 10.47 -1.89 17.25
CA LEU A 11 11.16 -1.52 16.02
C LEU A 11 10.82 -2.46 14.85
N LEU A 12 10.68 -3.76 15.12
CA LEU A 12 10.25 -4.73 14.11
C LEU A 12 8.83 -4.43 13.63
N PHE A 13 7.91 -4.12 14.56
CA PHE A 13 6.55 -3.73 14.22
C PHE A 13 6.52 -2.47 13.34
N LEU A 14 7.25 -1.42 13.74
CA LEU A 14 7.40 -0.21 12.93
C LEU A 14 8.01 -0.49 11.56
N GLY A 15 9.03 -1.35 11.50
CA GLY A 15 9.69 -1.77 10.27
C GLY A 15 8.79 -2.56 9.32
N ILE A 16 7.70 -3.15 9.81
CA ILE A 16 6.70 -3.86 9.00
C ILE A 16 5.55 -2.94 8.60
N ALA A 17 5.11 -2.04 9.48
CA ALA A 17 3.96 -1.16 9.29
C ALA A 17 4.25 0.11 8.48
N THR A 18 5.51 0.58 8.46
CA THR A 18 5.93 1.77 7.70
C THR A 18 6.00 1.53 6.18
N PRO A 19 6.63 0.43 5.68
CA PRO A 19 6.75 0.18 4.24
C PRO A 19 5.43 0.15 3.46
N PRO A 20 4.32 -0.44 3.95
CA PRO A 20 3.02 -0.43 3.27
C PRO A 20 2.53 0.97 2.89
N VAL A 21 2.80 1.98 3.72
CA VAL A 21 2.44 3.38 3.42
C VAL A 21 3.20 3.88 2.19
N ALA A 22 4.51 3.61 2.12
CA ALA A 22 5.33 3.96 0.97
C ALA A 22 4.86 3.21 -0.30
N GLY A 23 4.53 1.92 -0.19
CA GLY A 23 4.01 1.12 -1.29
C GLY A 23 2.69 1.65 -1.87
N ILE A 24 1.76 2.04 -1.00
CA ILE A 24 0.49 2.66 -1.45
C ILE A 24 0.76 4.00 -2.13
N TYR A 25 1.66 4.83 -1.60
CA TYR A 25 2.01 6.11 -2.23
C TYR A 25 2.64 5.92 -3.62
N ILE A 26 3.55 4.96 -3.78
CA ILE A 26 4.15 4.62 -5.08
C ILE A 26 3.06 4.10 -6.04
N ALA A 27 2.18 3.22 -5.58
CA ALA A 27 1.10 2.66 -6.40
C ALA A 27 0.09 3.73 -6.83
N ASP A 28 -0.24 4.67 -5.95
CA ASP A 28 -1.09 5.82 -6.24
C ASP A 28 -0.43 6.75 -7.26
N PHE A 29 0.85 7.07 -7.06
CA PHE A 29 1.62 7.87 -8.01
C PHE A 29 1.71 7.22 -9.40
N LEU A 30 2.06 5.94 -9.46
CA LEU A 30 2.17 5.19 -10.73
C LEU A 30 0.84 5.06 -11.46
N ARG A 31 -0.30 5.17 -10.78
CA ARG A 31 -1.62 5.01 -11.41
C ARG A 31 -2.29 6.32 -11.78
N TYR A 32 -2.27 7.30 -10.87
CA TYR A 32 -2.95 8.58 -11.05
C TYR A 32 -2.04 9.64 -11.64
N ARG A 33 -0.73 9.59 -11.36
CA ARG A 33 0.23 10.62 -11.77
C ARG A 33 1.04 10.24 -13.01
N SER A 34 0.98 8.99 -13.48
CA SER A 34 1.72 8.55 -14.67
C SER A 34 1.04 8.90 -16.00
N GLN A 35 -0.23 9.31 -16.02
CA GLN A 35 -1.02 9.46 -17.26
C GLN A 35 -1.36 10.91 -17.64
N GLY A 36 -0.78 11.90 -16.97
CA GLY A 36 -0.99 13.31 -17.29
C GLY A 36 -1.78 14.01 -16.18
N TYR A 37 -1.31 15.20 -15.84
CA TYR A 37 -1.77 16.01 -14.73
C TYR A 37 -3.16 16.57 -15.03
N ASP A 38 -4.22 15.87 -14.63
CA ASP A 38 -5.59 16.40 -14.69
C ASP A 38 -5.95 17.05 -13.34
N GLU A 39 -5.63 18.34 -13.20
CA GLU A 39 -5.86 19.12 -11.97
C GLU A 39 -7.33 19.08 -11.51
N GLN A 40 -8.26 18.85 -12.44
CA GLN A 40 -9.69 18.81 -12.16
C GLN A 40 -10.12 17.53 -11.44
N LEU A 41 -9.40 16.42 -11.61
CA LEU A 41 -9.66 15.17 -10.89
C LEU A 41 -9.14 15.24 -9.44
N LEU A 42 -8.00 15.90 -9.20
CA LEU A 42 -7.45 16.10 -7.85
C LEU A 42 -8.39 16.93 -6.95
N ALA A 43 -9.12 17.89 -7.54
CA ALA A 43 -10.06 18.73 -6.81
C ALA A 43 -11.34 17.98 -6.36
N GLN A 44 -11.67 16.86 -7.00
CA GLN A 44 -12.85 16.05 -6.68
C GLN A 44 -12.51 14.75 -5.94
N GLU A 45 -11.23 14.35 -5.87
CA GLU A 45 -10.86 13.17 -5.12
C GLU A 45 -10.97 13.41 -3.60
N PRO A 46 -11.61 12.48 -2.86
CA PRO A 46 -11.67 12.58 -1.41
C PRO A 46 -10.26 12.60 -0.83
N ALA A 47 -9.96 13.62 -0.02
CA ALA A 47 -8.68 13.74 0.68
C ALA A 47 -8.35 12.52 1.56
N ILE A 48 -9.37 11.74 1.93
CA ILE A 48 -9.25 10.51 2.71
C ILE A 48 -9.90 9.36 1.93
N LYS A 49 -9.07 8.57 1.24
CA LYS A 49 -9.50 7.31 0.63
C LYS A 49 -9.50 6.23 1.72
N TRP A 50 -10.67 5.86 2.26
CA TRP A 50 -10.79 4.77 3.25
C TRP A 50 -10.21 3.44 2.75
N SER A 51 -10.17 3.24 1.42
CA SER A 51 -9.48 2.12 0.79
C SER A 51 -7.99 2.05 1.13
N THR A 52 -7.30 3.19 1.26
CA THR A 52 -5.89 3.26 1.64
C THR A 52 -5.65 2.69 3.03
N PHE A 53 -6.55 2.94 3.98
CA PHE A 53 -6.45 2.37 5.33
C PHE A 53 -6.64 0.86 5.32
N VAL A 54 -7.61 0.35 4.53
CA VAL A 54 -7.85 -1.09 4.41
C VAL A 54 -6.63 -1.80 3.81
N VAL A 55 -6.05 -1.23 2.74
CA VAL A 55 -4.86 -1.80 2.09
C VAL A 55 -3.63 -1.73 3.01
N TRP A 56 -3.48 -0.64 3.77
CA TRP A 56 -2.42 -0.50 4.76
C TRP A 56 -2.52 -1.55 5.88
N ILE A 57 -3.72 -1.78 6.42
CA ILE A 57 -3.97 -2.82 7.43
C ILE A 57 -3.65 -4.20 6.85
N LEU A 58 -4.12 -4.50 5.64
CA LEU A 58 -3.86 -5.78 4.99
C LEU A 58 -2.36 -6.00 4.71
N GLY A 59 -1.65 -4.98 4.19
CA GLY A 59 -0.21 -5.06 3.95
C GLY A 59 0.59 -5.25 5.24
N SER A 60 0.22 -4.53 6.30
CA SER A 60 0.84 -4.67 7.62
C SER A 60 0.56 -6.05 8.24
N LEU A 61 -0.68 -6.54 8.12
CA LEU A 61 -1.08 -7.86 8.61
C LEU A 61 -0.32 -8.99 7.89
N VAL A 62 -0.21 -8.92 6.57
CA VAL A 62 0.56 -9.92 5.81
C VAL A 62 2.04 -9.86 6.16
N GLY A 63 2.63 -8.67 6.28
CA GLY A 63 4.01 -8.51 6.76
C GLY A 63 4.22 -9.08 8.15
N PHE A 64 3.26 -8.90 9.05
CA PHE A 64 3.30 -9.47 10.40
C PHE A 64 3.19 -11.00 10.38
N LEU A 65 2.29 -11.56 9.55
CA LEU A 65 2.16 -13.01 9.38
C LEU A 65 3.44 -13.62 8.79
N THR A 66 4.10 -12.93 7.87
CA THR A 66 5.41 -13.35 7.36
C THR A 66 6.49 -13.29 8.45
N ALA A 67 6.52 -12.22 9.25
CA ALA A 67 7.48 -12.11 10.36
C ALA A 67 7.35 -13.23 11.41
N ASN A 68 6.14 -13.74 11.60
CA ASN A 68 5.87 -14.87 12.50
C ASN A 68 6.04 -16.24 11.81
N GLY A 69 6.48 -16.28 10.55
CA GLY A 69 6.72 -17.52 9.82
C GLY A 69 5.46 -18.29 9.40
N VAL A 70 4.28 -17.67 9.49
CA VAL A 70 3.00 -18.28 9.07
C VAL A 70 2.92 -18.38 7.55
N ILE A 71 3.54 -17.41 6.84
CA ILE A 71 3.57 -17.31 5.38
C ILE A 71 5.02 -16.97 4.97
N SER A 72 5.52 -17.56 3.88
CA SER A 72 6.81 -17.14 3.28
C SER A 72 6.61 -16.75 1.83
N LEU A 73 6.80 -15.46 1.53
CA LEU A 73 6.90 -14.95 0.16
C LEU A 73 8.36 -14.71 -0.21
N THR A 74 9.04 -13.76 0.45
CA THR A 74 10.43 -13.37 0.10
C THR A 74 11.44 -13.57 1.23
N MET A 75 11.02 -14.12 2.38
CA MET A 75 11.79 -14.19 3.63
C MET A 75 12.11 -12.83 4.29
N ILE A 76 11.70 -11.71 3.70
CA ILE A 76 11.87 -10.36 4.24
C ILE A 76 10.48 -9.77 4.54
N PRO A 77 10.04 -9.74 5.81
CA PRO A 77 8.68 -9.30 6.18
C PRO A 77 8.30 -7.89 5.68
N SER A 78 9.25 -6.95 5.71
CA SER A 78 9.06 -5.58 5.22
C SER A 78 8.89 -5.50 3.71
N LEU A 79 9.48 -6.42 2.96
CA LEU A 79 9.35 -6.48 1.50
C LEU A 79 8.01 -7.10 1.12
N ASP A 80 7.57 -8.12 1.86
CA ASP A 80 6.26 -8.72 1.65
C ASP A 80 5.12 -7.74 1.96
N SER A 81 5.27 -6.94 3.02
CA SER A 81 4.27 -5.94 3.40
C SER A 81 4.12 -4.83 2.34
N ILE A 82 5.23 -4.32 1.79
CA ILE A 82 5.19 -3.28 0.75
C ILE A 82 4.63 -3.82 -0.58
N LEU A 83 4.97 -5.06 -0.94
CA LEU A 83 4.48 -5.70 -2.17
C LEU A 83 2.97 -5.93 -2.10
N VAL A 84 2.48 -6.48 -0.98
CA VAL A 84 1.05 -6.75 -0.78
C VAL A 84 0.26 -5.46 -0.76
N ALA A 85 0.76 -4.42 -0.09
CA ALA A 85 0.11 -3.11 -0.07
C ALA A 85 0.06 -2.48 -1.47
N SER A 86 1.17 -2.54 -2.21
CA SER A 86 1.24 -1.99 -3.57
C SER A 86 0.29 -2.74 -4.54
N LEU A 87 0.34 -4.07 -4.52
CA LEU A 87 -0.52 -4.92 -5.37
C LEU A 87 -1.99 -4.82 -4.95
N GLY A 88 -2.27 -4.77 -3.65
CA GLY A 88 -3.60 -4.60 -3.10
C GLY A 88 -4.21 -3.26 -3.52
N TYR A 89 -3.44 -2.16 -3.44
CA TYR A 89 -3.90 -0.86 -3.90
C TYR A 89 -4.18 -0.87 -5.41
N LEU A 90 -3.32 -1.50 -6.21
CA LEU A 90 -3.52 -1.64 -7.65
C LEU A 90 -4.71 -2.54 -8.00
N ALA A 91 -5.01 -3.56 -7.22
CA ALA A 91 -6.17 -4.42 -7.45
C ALA A 91 -7.49 -3.72 -7.07
N LEU A 92 -7.48 -2.98 -5.95
CA LEU A 92 -8.67 -2.30 -5.43
C LEU A 92 -9.00 -1.01 -6.17
N SER A 93 -7.98 -0.28 -6.61
CA SER A 93 -8.17 0.81 -7.55
C SER A 93 -8.57 0.19 -8.89
N ARG A 94 -9.87 0.18 -9.22
CA ARG A 94 -10.31 -0.14 -10.59
C ARG A 94 -9.85 1.02 -11.48
N ARG A 95 -9.38 0.71 -12.70
CA ARG A 95 -9.05 1.77 -13.68
C ARG A 95 -10.30 2.65 -13.83
N PRO A 96 -10.22 3.99 -13.71
CA PRO A 96 -11.31 4.81 -14.21
C PRO A 96 -11.46 4.46 -15.70
N ALA A 97 -12.63 3.97 -16.08
CA ALA A 97 -12.95 3.51 -17.44
C ALA A 97 -12.99 4.65 -18.48
N LEU A 98 -12.32 5.77 -18.23
CA LEU A 98 -12.37 7.00 -19.03
C LEU A 98 -11.55 6.94 -20.32
N LEU A 99 -10.79 5.87 -20.57
CA LEU A 99 -10.09 5.64 -21.85
C LEU A 99 -10.82 4.66 -22.79
N ALA A 100 -11.94 4.06 -22.37
CA ALA A 100 -12.73 3.19 -23.26
C ALA A 100 -13.69 4.00 -24.16
N ASP A 101 -14.03 5.23 -23.79
CA ASP A 101 -15.04 6.03 -24.49
C ASP A 101 -14.44 6.98 -25.56
N LYS A 102 -13.17 7.41 -25.40
CA LYS A 102 -12.49 8.30 -26.38
C LYS A 102 -12.01 7.61 -27.67
N ARG A 103 -12.36 6.35 -27.90
CA ARG A 103 -12.16 5.68 -29.21
C ARG A 103 -13.46 5.50 -29.99
N ALA A 104 -14.59 6.01 -29.49
CA ALA A 104 -15.91 5.85 -30.12
C ALA A 104 -16.45 7.13 -30.80
N HIS A 105 -15.71 8.23 -30.83
CA HIS A 105 -16.10 9.46 -31.53
C HIS A 105 -14.96 10.05 -32.35
#